data_AF-A0A426Z8E4-F1
#
_entry.id   AF-A0A426Z8E4-F1
#
_cell.length_a   1.000
_cell.length_b   1.000
_cell.length_c   1.000
_cell.angle_alpha   90.00
_cell.angle_beta   90.00
_cell.angle_gamma   90.00
#
_symmetry.space_group_name_H-M   'P 1'
#
loop_
_entity.id
_entity.type
_entity.pdbx_description
1 polymer ?
#
loop_
_entity_poly.entity_id
_entity_poly.type
_entity_poly.pdbx_seq_one_letter_code
_entity_poly.pdbx_strand_id
1 'polypeptide(L)'
;MGSGGSVMEVLGSPSFAAACLFGGFLLALSLLSTGLPPPLFGVRLPGIRRKRKTPVRVYMDGCFDMMHYGHCNALRQARALGDQLVVGVVSDDEITANKGPPVTPLHERYVDLIWIFLDVAL
;
A
#
# COMPACT_ATOMS: atom_id res chain seq x y z
N MET A 1 2.24 20.96 16.63
CA MET A 1 1.73 20.28 15.41
C MET A 1 2.23 21.02 14.19
N GLY A 2 3.30 20.54 13.55
CA GLY A 2 3.80 21.12 12.29
C GLY A 2 3.10 20.45 11.11
N SER A 3 2.25 21.19 10.40
CA SER A 3 1.61 20.75 9.16
C SER A 3 2.66 20.70 8.05
N GLY A 4 3.18 19.51 7.77
CA GLY A 4 4.01 19.26 6.61
C GLY A 4 3.18 19.33 5.34
N GLY A 5 3.09 20.52 4.74
CA GLY A 5 2.62 20.67 3.37
C GLY A 5 3.51 19.85 2.46
N SER A 6 2.92 18.84 1.79
CA SER A 6 3.68 17.92 0.97
C SER A 6 4.32 18.69 -0.19
N VAL A 7 5.62 18.49 -0.42
CA VAL A 7 6.38 19.09 -1.54
C VAL A 7 5.69 18.91 -2.91
N MET A 8 4.82 17.90 -3.03
CA MET A 8 4.01 17.59 -4.21
C MET A 8 2.88 18.61 -4.45
N GLU A 9 2.34 19.25 -3.42
CA GLU A 9 1.24 20.21 -3.53
C GLU A 9 1.73 21.56 -4.08
N VAL A 10 2.96 21.95 -3.70
CA VAL A 10 3.63 23.17 -4.20
C VAL A 10 3.98 23.04 -5.69
N LEU A 11 4.43 21.85 -6.10
CA LEU A 11 4.78 21.50 -7.49
C LEU A 11 3.57 21.53 -8.45
N GLY A 12 2.35 21.35 -7.94
CA GLY A 12 1.12 21.34 -8.74
C GLY A 12 0.43 22.71 -8.90
N SER A 13 0.94 23.76 -8.24
CA SER A 13 0.33 25.08 -8.29
C SER A 13 0.56 25.76 -9.66
N PRO A 14 -0.45 26.45 -10.23
CA PRO A 14 -0.31 27.14 -11.53
C PRO A 14 0.78 28.22 -11.50
N SER A 15 1.06 28.78 -10.33
CA SER A 15 2.16 29.73 -10.10
C SER A 15 3.54 29.11 -10.31
N PHE A 16 3.75 27.84 -9.93
CA PHE A 16 5.02 27.15 -10.13
C PHE A 16 5.26 26.81 -11.60
N ALA A 17 4.22 26.36 -12.30
CA ALA A 17 4.26 26.12 -13.74
C ALA A 17 4.59 27.41 -14.52
N ALA A 18 3.96 28.53 -14.16
CA ALA A 18 4.25 29.84 -14.75
C ALA A 18 5.70 30.30 -14.47
N ALA A 19 6.22 30.07 -13.26
CA ALA A 19 7.60 30.40 -12.90
C ALA A 19 8.62 29.58 -13.70
N CYS A 20 8.36 28.29 -13.94
CA CYS A 20 9.22 27.44 -14.77
C CYS A 20 9.22 27.87 -16.25
N LEU A 21 8.07 28.30 -16.78
CA LEU A 21 7.97 28.79 -18.16
C LEU A 21 8.71 30.12 -18.36
N PHE A 22 8.53 31.08 -17.45
CA PHE A 22 9.27 32.34 -17.48
C PHE A 22 10.77 32.15 -17.25
N GLY A 23 11.14 31.32 -16.27
CA GLY A 23 12.54 31.01 -15.97
C GLY A 23 13.24 30.27 -17.12
N GLY A 24 12.55 29.31 -17.74
CA GLY A 24 13.06 28.58 -18.91
C GLY A 24 13.24 29.48 -20.14
N PHE A 25 12.29 30.39 -20.38
CA PHE A 25 12.36 31.34 -21.51
C PHE A 25 13.50 32.35 -21.34
N LEU A 26 13.65 32.94 -20.15
CA LEU A 26 14.73 33.90 -19.86
C LEU A 26 16.12 33.25 -19.94
N LEU A 27 16.26 32.02 -19.43
CA LEU A 27 17.52 31.26 -19.54
C LEU A 27 17.85 30.92 -21.00
N ALA A 28 16.86 30.52 -21.80
CA ALA A 28 17.04 30.24 -23.21
C ALA A 28 17.47 31.48 -24.02
N LEU A 29 16.85 32.64 -23.76
CA LEU A 29 17.22 33.91 -24.42
C LEU A 29 18.64 34.35 -24.06
N SER A 30 19.06 34.15 -22.80
CA SER A 30 20.39 34.48 -22.32
C SER A 30 21.48 33.60 -22.95
N LEU A 31 21.19 32.31 -23.14
CA LEU A 31 22.09 31.37 -23.83
C LEU A 31 22.20 31.66 -25.34
N LEU A 32 21.13 32.13 -25.98
CA LEU A 32 21.15 32.52 -27.39
C LEU A 32 22.04 33.75 -27.66
N SER A 33 22.12 34.68 -26.70
CA SER A 33 22.90 35.93 -26.80
C SER A 33 24.42 35.72 -26.63
N THR A 34 24.83 34.68 -25.91
CA THR A 34 26.25 34.45 -25.56
C THR A 34 27.01 33.60 -26.58
N GLY A 35 26.35 33.09 -27.63
CA GLY A 35 27.00 32.33 -28.71
C GLY A 35 27.66 31.02 -28.26
N LEU A 36 27.44 30.59 -27.01
CA LEU A 36 27.97 29.36 -26.47
C LEU A 36 27.14 28.20 -27.05
N PRO A 37 27.75 27.17 -27.64
CA PRO A 37 27.01 26.03 -28.14
C PRO A 37 26.16 25.46 -27.00
N PRO A 38 24.88 25.10 -27.24
CA PRO A 38 24.03 24.54 -26.20
C PRO A 38 24.79 23.37 -25.58
N PRO A 39 24.91 23.31 -24.24
CA PRO A 39 25.64 22.25 -23.57
C PRO A 39 25.08 20.94 -24.09
N LEU A 40 25.93 20.14 -24.72
CA LEU A 40 25.60 18.88 -25.39
C LEU A 40 24.49 18.17 -24.61
N PHE A 41 23.27 18.29 -25.13
CA PHE A 41 22.01 17.86 -24.51
C PHE A 41 21.88 16.34 -24.65
N GLY A 42 22.93 15.64 -24.22
CA GLY A 42 23.14 14.21 -24.33
C GLY A 42 23.59 13.60 -23.00
N VAL A 43 23.37 14.30 -21.87
CA VAL A 43 23.44 13.69 -20.55
C VAL A 43 22.30 12.67 -20.46
N ARG A 44 22.60 11.43 -20.84
CA ARG A 44 21.74 10.29 -20.59
C ARG A 44 21.67 10.11 -19.07
N LEU A 45 20.63 10.69 -18.48
CA LEU A 45 20.35 10.53 -17.05
C LEU A 45 20.39 9.02 -16.74
N PRO A 46 21.21 8.58 -15.76
CA PRO A 46 21.23 7.18 -15.37
C PRO A 46 19.79 6.80 -15.01
N GLY A 47 19.28 5.75 -15.67
CA GLY A 47 17.88 5.35 -15.53
C GLY A 47 17.55 5.16 -14.06
N ILE A 48 16.68 6.04 -13.54
CA ILE A 48 16.17 5.96 -12.18
C ILE A 48 15.44 4.62 -12.07
N ARG A 49 16.11 3.61 -11.51
CA ARG A 49 15.46 2.32 -11.22
C ARG A 49 14.40 2.60 -10.16
N ARG A 50 13.12 2.65 -10.57
CA ARG A 50 12.00 2.62 -9.61
C ARG A 50 12.15 1.35 -8.77
N LYS A 51 12.42 1.49 -7.47
CA LYS A 51 12.30 0.35 -6.55
C LYS A 51 10.86 -0.16 -6.61
N ARG A 52 10.67 -1.45 -6.90
CA ARG A 52 9.34 -2.09 -6.77
C ARG A 52 8.90 -1.95 -5.32
N LYS A 53 7.65 -1.55 -5.12
CA LYS A 53 7.01 -1.53 -3.80
C LYS A 53 6.96 -2.98 -3.28
N THR A 54 7.45 -3.21 -2.07
CA THR A 54 7.31 -4.50 -1.39
C THR A 54 5.85 -4.68 -0.96
N PRO A 55 5.21 -5.82 -1.25
CA PRO A 55 3.82 -6.05 -0.85
C PRO A 55 3.72 -6.13 0.67
N VAL A 56 2.69 -5.50 1.23
CA VAL A 56 2.37 -5.55 2.66
C VAL A 56 1.57 -6.81 2.95
N ARG A 57 2.08 -7.66 3.85
CA ARG A 57 1.40 -8.87 4.31
C ARG A 57 0.81 -8.62 5.70
N VAL A 58 -0.48 -8.90 5.85
CA VAL A 58 -1.21 -8.83 7.12
C VAL A 58 -1.44 -10.24 7.61
N TYR A 59 -1.16 -10.48 8.89
CA TYR A 59 -1.46 -11.73 9.57
C TYR A 59 -2.60 -11.50 10.56
N MET A 60 -3.59 -12.37 10.56
CA MET A 60 -4.69 -12.37 11.52
C MET A 60 -4.92 -13.80 11.97
N ASP A 61 -4.85 -14.05 13.27
CA ASP A 61 -5.17 -15.33 13.87
C ASP A 61 -6.50 -15.30 14.62
N GLY A 62 -7.07 -16.47 14.84
CA GLY A 62 -8.29 -16.58 15.60
C GLY A 62 -8.75 -18.01 15.79
N CYS A 63 -9.64 -18.17 16.75
CA CYS A 63 -10.38 -19.40 16.90
C CYS A 63 -11.41 -19.57 15.78
N PHE A 64 -12.14 -18.50 15.41
CA PHE A 64 -13.23 -18.56 14.43
C PHE A 64 -14.30 -19.63 14.75
N ASP A 65 -14.62 -19.80 16.03
CA ASP A 65 -15.68 -20.71 16.48
C ASP A 65 -17.06 -20.14 16.11
N MET A 66 -18.00 -21.01 15.71
CA MET A 66 -19.34 -20.62 15.29
C MET A 66 -19.32 -19.43 14.32
N MET A 67 -18.75 -19.65 13.13
CA MET A 67 -18.44 -18.58 12.19
C MET A 67 -19.66 -17.68 11.91
N HIS A 68 -19.48 -16.37 12.04
CA HIS A 68 -20.57 -15.40 11.98
C HIS A 68 -20.11 -14.05 11.40
N TYR A 69 -21.06 -13.16 11.12
CA TYR A 69 -20.82 -11.85 10.48
C TYR A 69 -19.67 -11.04 11.13
N GLY A 70 -19.56 -11.06 12.46
CA GLY A 70 -18.46 -10.40 13.18
C GLY A 70 -17.07 -10.82 12.71
N HIS A 71 -16.82 -12.12 12.54
CA HIS A 71 -15.54 -12.62 12.04
C HIS A 71 -15.31 -12.21 10.59
N CYS A 72 -16.34 -12.32 9.73
CA CYS A 72 -16.24 -11.92 8.32
C CYS A 72 -15.88 -10.44 8.18
N ASN A 73 -16.52 -9.57 8.98
CA ASN A 73 -16.23 -8.13 8.94
C ASN A 73 -14.83 -7.81 9.48
N ALA A 74 -14.32 -8.57 10.48
CA ALA A 74 -12.95 -8.43 10.96
C ALA A 74 -11.93 -8.81 9.88
N LEU A 75 -12.15 -9.93 9.19
CA LEU A 75 -11.31 -10.37 8.05
C LEU A 75 -11.33 -9.36 6.90
N ARG A 76 -12.51 -8.81 6.58
CA ARG A 76 -12.67 -7.74 5.58
C ARG A 76 -11.86 -6.49 5.92
N GLN A 77 -11.85 -6.09 7.20
CA GLN A 77 -11.05 -4.96 7.66
C GLN A 77 -9.55 -5.27 7.61
N ALA A 78 -9.14 -6.46 8.06
CA ALA A 78 -7.75 -6.89 8.00
C ALA A 78 -7.22 -6.92 6.56
N ARG A 79 -8.05 -7.38 5.61
CA ARG A 79 -7.74 -7.37 4.19
C ARG A 79 -7.48 -5.96 3.64
N ALA A 80 -8.23 -4.96 4.10
CA ALA A 80 -8.05 -3.58 3.65
C ALA A 80 -6.73 -2.94 4.11
N LEU A 81 -6.02 -3.55 5.07
CA LEU A 81 -4.76 -3.02 5.62
C LEU A 81 -3.51 -3.40 4.81
N GLY A 82 -3.59 -4.33 3.86
CA GLY A 82 -2.42 -4.77 3.12
C GLY A 82 -2.70 -5.45 1.79
N ASP A 83 -1.63 -5.74 1.06
CA ASP A 83 -1.68 -6.35 -0.27
C ASP A 83 -1.96 -7.86 -0.21
N GLN A 84 -1.71 -8.51 0.93
CA GLN A 84 -1.98 -9.94 1.18
C GLN A 84 -2.48 -10.15 2.61
N LEU A 85 -3.50 -10.99 2.80
CA LEU A 85 -3.98 -11.42 4.11
C LEU A 85 -3.66 -12.90 4.30
N VAL A 86 -3.02 -13.24 5.42
CA VAL A 86 -2.74 -14.60 5.87
C VAL A 86 -3.54 -14.84 7.15
N VAL A 87 -4.37 -15.88 7.16
CA VAL A 87 -5.22 -16.20 8.31
C VAL A 87 -4.74 -17.47 8.99
N GLY A 88 -4.47 -17.39 10.29
CA GLY A 88 -4.10 -18.52 11.13
C GLY A 88 -5.31 -19.03 11.91
N VAL A 89 -5.57 -20.34 11.82
CA VAL A 89 -6.62 -21.01 12.63
C VAL A 89 -5.95 -21.68 13.81
N VAL A 90 -6.32 -21.28 15.02
CA VAL A 90 -5.74 -21.84 16.26
C VAL A 90 -6.26 -23.26 16.50
N SER A 91 -5.39 -24.15 16.98
CA SER A 91 -5.72 -25.56 17.27
C SER A 91 -6.66 -25.72 18.47
N ASP A 92 -7.44 -26.79 18.49
CA ASP A 92 -8.37 -27.07 19.59
C ASP A 92 -7.65 -27.22 20.94
N ASP A 93 -6.45 -27.80 20.95
CA ASP A 93 -5.63 -27.99 22.16
C ASP A 93 -5.21 -26.64 22.77
N GLU A 94 -4.72 -25.72 21.92
CA GLU A 94 -4.27 -24.39 22.35
C GLU A 94 -5.45 -23.52 22.80
N ILE A 95 -6.59 -23.63 22.12
CA ILE A 95 -7.83 -22.94 22.51
C ILE A 95 -8.31 -23.45 23.88
N THR A 96 -8.36 -24.77 24.05
CA THR A 96 -8.82 -25.40 25.29
C THR A 96 -7.94 -25.04 26.47
N ALA A 97 -6.62 -24.95 26.26
CA ALA A 97 -5.67 -24.55 27.29
C ALA A 97 -5.83 -23.09 27.74
N ASN A 98 -6.24 -22.18 26.84
CA ASN A 98 -6.19 -20.72 27.10
C ASN A 98 -7.54 -20.02 27.27
N LYS A 99 -8.63 -20.52 26.65
CA LYS A 99 -9.97 -19.89 26.70
C LYS A 99 -11.08 -20.84 27.15
N GLY A 100 -10.91 -22.15 26.91
CA GLY A 100 -11.96 -23.16 26.99
C GLY A 100 -12.29 -23.76 25.62
N PRO A 101 -12.83 -24.98 25.59
CA PRO A 101 -12.96 -25.78 24.37
C PRO A 101 -13.90 -25.11 23.35
N PRO A 102 -13.57 -25.13 22.05
CA PRO A 102 -14.46 -24.62 21.01
C PRO A 102 -15.66 -25.56 20.81
N VAL A 103 -16.78 -25.00 20.34
CA VAL A 103 -17.98 -25.79 19.98
C VAL A 103 -17.77 -26.46 18.62
N THR A 104 -17.24 -25.71 17.65
CA THR A 104 -16.92 -26.24 16.32
C THR A 104 -15.51 -26.83 16.29
N PRO A 105 -15.36 -28.10 15.85
CA PRO A 105 -14.05 -28.74 15.76
C PRO A 105 -13.17 -28.06 14.71
N LEU A 106 -11.85 -28.17 14.86
CA LEU A 106 -10.86 -27.52 13.99
C LEU A 106 -11.13 -27.69 12.48
N HIS A 107 -11.56 -28.87 12.04
CA HIS A 107 -11.80 -29.16 10.62
C HIS A 107 -12.95 -28.32 10.03
N GLU A 108 -14.03 -28.10 10.78
CA GLU A 108 -15.16 -27.28 10.33
C GLU A 108 -14.76 -25.80 10.25
N ARG A 109 -13.99 -25.33 11.24
CA ARG A 109 -13.49 -23.94 11.27
C ARG A 109 -12.57 -23.64 10.07
N TYR A 110 -11.78 -24.61 9.62
CA TYR A 110 -11.02 -24.50 8.38
C TYR A 110 -11.94 -24.40 7.16
N VAL A 111 -12.94 -25.26 7.08
CA VAL A 111 -13.91 -25.29 5.97
C VAL A 111 -14.64 -23.96 5.89
N ASP A 112 -15.15 -23.42 7.00
CA ASP A 112 -15.83 -22.13 7.07
C ASP A 112 -14.97 -20.98 6.53
N LEU A 113 -13.69 -20.95 6.91
CA LEU A 113 -12.76 -19.95 6.38
C LEU A 113 -12.49 -20.12 4.89
N ILE A 114 -12.32 -21.36 4.42
CA ILE A 114 -12.12 -21.65 2.99
C ILE A 114 -13.33 -21.15 2.19
N TRP A 115 -14.55 -21.42 2.64
CA TRP A 115 -15.78 -20.93 2.00
C TRP A 115 -15.81 -19.41 1.95
N ILE A 116 -15.43 -18.73 3.04
CA ILE A 116 -15.37 -17.27 3.06
C ILE A 116 -14.37 -16.73 2.05
N PHE A 117 -13.20 -17.34 1.91
CA PHE A 117 -12.23 -16.92 0.90
C PHE A 117 -12.70 -17.17 -0.54
N LEU A 118 -13.50 -18.20 -0.76
CA LEU A 118 -14.07 -18.51 -2.08
C LEU A 118 -15.24 -17.57 -2.46
N ASP A 119 -16.14 -17.27 -1.51
CA ASP A 119 -17.36 -16.51 -1.78
C ASP A 119 -17.19 -14.99 -1.59
N VAL A 120 -16.38 -14.54 -0.63
CA VAL A 120 -16.30 -13.11 -0.25
C VAL A 120 -15.25 -12.35 -1.05
N ALA A 121 -14.47 -13.02 -1.90
CA ALA A 121 -13.42 -12.40 -2.72
C ALA A 121 -12.54 -11.41 -1.92
N LEU A 122 -12.14 -11.81 -0.70
CA LEU A 122 -11.10 -11.12 0.06
C LEU A 122 -9.77 -11.25 -0.69
#